data_AF-A0A4Q2SJD3-F1
#
_entry.id   AF-A0A4Q2SJD3-F1
#
_cell.length_a   1.000
_cell.length_b   1.000
_cell.length_c   1.000
_cell.angle_alpha   90.00
_cell.angle_beta   90.00
_cell.angle_gamma   90.00
#
_symmetry.space_group_name_H-M   'P 1'
#
loop_
_entity.id
_entity.type
_entity.pdbx_description
1 polymer ?
#
loop_
_entity_poly.entity_id
_entity_poly.type
_entity_poly.pdbx_seq_one_letter_code
_entity_poly.pdbx_strand_id
1 'polypeptide(L)'
;MPREHESLTKVMDEKSFTIADYQRPYAWGGKQLDDLWGDLDLMGSGEHYAGTLVLRRTDIQKVTSAGESLWEHEVVDGQQRLTTITILLSRLLRVLHTLGDLADTDLAEGVDEAKRQIRSLIRINLGGVTEPRLKLGVDLASFWRDHVIGDMPAPSKRLAAEQRLLDARVLRPAH
;
A
#
# COMPACT_ATOMS: atom_id res chain seq x y z
N MET A 1 2.09 -11.31 -22.26
CA MET A 1 1.23 -10.57 -21.31
C MET A 1 0.86 -9.24 -21.97
N PRO A 2 -0.42 -8.89 -22.11
CA PRO A 2 -0.81 -7.57 -22.63
C PRO A 2 -0.25 -6.48 -21.72
N ARG A 3 0.23 -5.39 -22.31
CA ARG A 3 0.68 -4.19 -21.59
C ARG A 3 -0.49 -3.22 -21.58
N GLU A 4 -1.03 -2.97 -20.41
CA GLU A 4 -2.12 -2.01 -20.21
C GLU A 4 -1.58 -0.84 -19.39
N HIS A 5 -1.95 0.37 -19.79
CA HIS A 5 -1.67 1.59 -19.03
C HIS A 5 -2.90 1.87 -18.15
N GLU A 6 -2.75 1.67 -16.85
CA GLU A 6 -3.83 1.84 -15.88
C GLU A 6 -3.36 2.70 -14.70
N SER A 7 -4.28 3.48 -14.13
CA SER A 7 -4.02 4.21 -12.90
C SER A 7 -3.85 3.25 -11.73
N LEU A 8 -3.09 3.66 -10.71
CA LEU A 8 -2.91 2.87 -9.48
C LEU A 8 -4.27 2.49 -8.86
N THR A 9 -5.20 3.44 -8.79
CA THR A 9 -6.55 3.24 -8.26
C THR A 9 -7.26 2.10 -8.98
N LYS A 10 -7.29 2.14 -10.32
CA LYS A 10 -7.93 1.10 -11.14
C LYS A 10 -7.28 -0.27 -10.95
N VAL A 11 -5.94 -0.31 -10.97
CA VAL A 11 -5.19 -1.55 -10.74
C VAL A 11 -5.52 -2.15 -9.38
N MET A 12 -5.58 -1.31 -8.34
CA MET A 12 -5.79 -1.75 -6.97
C MET A 12 -7.23 -2.12 -6.66
N ASP A 13 -8.23 -1.36 -7.09
CA ASP A 13 -9.63 -1.57 -6.70
C ASP A 13 -10.17 -2.94 -7.13
N GLU A 14 -9.78 -3.43 -8.29
CA GLU A 14 -10.29 -4.68 -8.88
C GLU A 14 -9.55 -5.96 -8.43
N LYS A 15 -8.46 -5.81 -7.68
CA LYS A 15 -7.49 -6.89 -7.44
C LYS A 15 -7.09 -6.97 -5.97
N SER A 16 -6.69 -8.15 -5.52
CA SER A 16 -5.89 -8.30 -4.29
C SER A 16 -4.50 -8.81 -4.65
N PHE A 17 -3.50 -8.49 -3.84
CA PHE A 17 -2.11 -8.74 -4.18
C PHE A 17 -1.41 -9.60 -3.14
N THR A 18 -0.51 -10.46 -3.61
CA THR A 18 0.39 -11.24 -2.76
C THR A 18 1.81 -11.19 -3.31
N ILE A 19 2.80 -11.06 -2.44
CA ILE A 19 4.23 -11.24 -2.76
C ILE A 19 4.63 -12.59 -2.19
N ALA A 20 4.97 -13.54 -3.06
CA ALA A 20 5.30 -14.92 -2.67
C ALA A 20 6.63 -15.02 -1.90
N ASP A 21 6.79 -16.09 -1.10
CA ASP A 21 7.95 -16.28 -0.21
C ASP A 21 9.29 -16.44 -0.93
N TYR A 22 9.26 -16.93 -2.18
CA TYR A 22 10.47 -17.03 -3.00
C TYR A 22 10.96 -15.67 -3.53
N GLN A 23 10.15 -14.62 -3.39
CA GLN A 23 10.57 -13.27 -3.75
C GLN A 23 11.46 -12.67 -2.66
N ARG A 24 12.35 -11.77 -3.07
CA ARG A 24 13.22 -11.09 -2.11
C ARG A 24 12.39 -10.26 -1.11
N PRO A 25 12.68 -10.33 0.20
CA PRO A 25 12.07 -9.47 1.21
C PRO A 25 12.21 -7.97 0.91
N TYR A 26 11.43 -7.14 1.60
CA TYR A 26 11.55 -5.68 1.48
C TYR A 26 12.98 -5.21 1.82
N ALA A 27 13.57 -4.43 0.91
CA ALA A 27 14.99 -4.13 0.91
C ALA A 27 15.31 -2.66 0.55
N TRP A 28 14.32 -1.85 0.16
CA TRP A 28 14.53 -0.42 -0.04
C TRP A 28 15.01 0.25 1.27
N GLY A 29 15.99 1.13 1.14
CA GLY A 29 16.49 2.00 2.19
C GLY A 29 16.42 3.46 1.74
N GLY A 30 17.10 4.35 2.49
CA GLY A 30 17.00 5.81 2.29
C GLY A 30 17.10 6.26 0.84
N LYS A 31 18.15 5.84 0.12
CA LYS A 31 18.33 6.23 -1.29
C LYS A 31 17.11 5.92 -2.18
N GLN A 32 16.57 4.70 -2.12
CA GLN A 32 15.42 4.35 -2.97
C GLN A 32 14.14 5.09 -2.56
N LEU A 33 14.02 5.42 -1.28
CA LEU A 33 12.91 6.24 -0.79
C LEU A 33 13.07 7.68 -1.31
N ASP A 34 14.26 8.25 -1.21
CA ASP A 34 14.58 9.59 -1.72
C ASP A 34 14.35 9.69 -3.24
N ASP A 35 14.75 8.66 -4.00
CA ASP A 35 14.49 8.56 -5.44
C ASP A 35 12.97 8.55 -5.72
N LEU A 36 12.18 7.76 -4.96
CA LEU A 36 10.72 7.75 -5.08
C LEU A 36 10.11 9.13 -4.76
N TRP A 37 10.62 9.82 -3.75
CA TRP A 37 10.15 11.16 -3.38
C TRP A 37 10.45 12.18 -4.46
N GLY A 38 11.66 12.17 -5.01
CA GLY A 38 12.02 13.02 -6.14
C GLY A 38 11.09 12.78 -7.34
N ASP A 39 10.79 11.52 -7.65
CA ASP A 39 9.84 11.20 -8.72
C ASP A 39 8.44 11.74 -8.43
N LEU A 40 7.95 11.63 -7.18
CA LEU A 40 6.65 12.16 -6.75
C LEU A 40 6.60 13.69 -6.77
N ASP A 41 7.66 14.39 -6.37
CA ASP A 41 7.73 15.86 -6.41
C ASP A 41 7.74 16.40 -7.84
N LEU A 42 8.28 15.63 -8.78
CA LEU A 42 8.23 15.92 -10.21
C LEU A 42 6.86 15.56 -10.82
N MET A 43 5.97 14.88 -10.09
CA MET A 43 4.60 14.65 -10.53
C MET A 43 3.79 15.95 -10.40
N GLY A 44 3.73 16.69 -11.51
CA GLY A 44 2.82 17.83 -11.63
C GLY A 44 1.36 17.39 -11.79
N SER A 45 0.54 18.21 -12.44
CA SER A 45 -0.88 17.92 -12.68
C SER A 45 -1.13 16.95 -13.86
N GLY A 46 -0.12 16.24 -14.35
CA GLY A 46 -0.19 15.36 -15.52
C GLY A 46 -0.24 13.88 -15.16
N GLU A 47 -0.38 13.02 -16.17
CA GLU A 47 -0.15 11.58 -16.00
C GLU A 47 1.35 11.30 -15.92
N HIS A 48 1.77 10.63 -14.85
CA HIS A 48 3.16 10.24 -14.65
C HIS A 48 3.29 8.72 -14.66
N TYR A 49 4.28 8.24 -15.40
CA TYR A 49 4.59 6.83 -15.43
C TYR A 49 5.28 6.40 -14.13
N ALA A 50 4.53 5.77 -13.23
CA ALA A 50 5.03 5.24 -11.97
C ALA A 50 5.76 3.88 -12.12
N GLY A 51 6.02 3.45 -13.35
CA GLY A 51 6.72 2.20 -13.67
C GLY A 51 5.82 0.99 -13.95
N THR A 52 6.44 -0.13 -14.31
CA THR A 52 5.74 -1.39 -14.64
C THR A 52 5.47 -2.23 -13.41
N LEU A 53 4.27 -2.78 -13.31
CA LEU A 53 3.92 -3.86 -12.38
C LEU A 53 3.69 -5.14 -13.18
N VAL A 54 4.41 -6.22 -12.86
CA VAL A 54 4.17 -7.51 -13.51
C VAL A 54 3.37 -8.36 -12.56
N LEU A 55 2.16 -8.73 -12.99
CA LEU A 55 1.20 -9.50 -12.19
C LEU A 55 0.96 -10.86 -12.81
N ARG A 56 0.81 -11.86 -11.95
CA ARG A 56 0.31 -13.19 -12.32
C ARG A 56 -0.97 -13.46 -11.55
N ARG A 57 -2.09 -13.57 -12.25
CA ARG A 57 -3.36 -13.98 -11.64
C ARG A 57 -3.21 -15.39 -11.05
N THR A 58 -3.74 -15.57 -9.86
CA THR A 58 -3.85 -16.87 -9.17
C THR A 58 -5.26 -17.44 -9.33
N ASP A 59 -5.46 -18.68 -8.91
CA ASP A 59 -6.80 -19.32 -8.89
C ASP A 59 -7.63 -18.92 -7.65
N ILE A 60 -7.13 -18.01 -6.82
CA ILE A 60 -7.81 -17.55 -5.61
C ILE A 60 -8.71 -16.37 -5.97
N GLN A 61 -10.02 -16.57 -5.79
CA GLN A 61 -11.03 -15.53 -5.86
C GLN A 61 -11.53 -15.20 -4.44
N LYS A 62 -11.66 -13.91 -4.16
CA LYS A 62 -12.19 -13.38 -2.90
C LYS A 62 -13.48 -12.63 -3.19
N VAL A 63 -14.45 -12.72 -2.28
CA VAL A 63 -15.69 -11.94 -2.35
C VAL A 63 -15.68 -10.94 -1.20
N THR A 64 -15.75 -9.65 -1.53
CA THR A 64 -15.81 -8.59 -0.51
C THR A 64 -17.15 -8.63 0.21
N SER A 65 -17.23 -8.05 1.39
CA SER A 65 -18.49 -7.89 2.11
C SER A 65 -19.52 -7.02 1.35
N ALA A 66 -19.07 -6.26 0.35
CA ALA A 66 -19.95 -5.54 -0.58
C ALA A 66 -20.42 -6.41 -1.77
N GLY A 67 -20.02 -7.69 -1.83
CA GLY A 67 -20.37 -8.62 -2.89
C GLY A 67 -19.47 -8.56 -4.13
N GLU A 68 -18.36 -7.82 -4.09
CA GLU A 68 -17.47 -7.66 -5.23
C GLU A 68 -16.49 -8.83 -5.32
N SER A 69 -16.26 -9.32 -6.53
CA SER A 69 -15.30 -10.39 -6.78
C SER A 69 -13.91 -9.84 -7.10
N LEU A 70 -12.94 -10.14 -6.25
CA LEU A 70 -11.54 -9.78 -6.43
C LEU A 70 -10.70 -11.03 -6.72
N TRP A 71 -9.94 -10.99 -7.81
CA TRP A 71 -8.95 -12.04 -8.08
C TRP A 71 -7.63 -11.69 -7.40
N GLU A 72 -7.05 -12.65 -6.70
CA GLU A 72 -5.70 -12.50 -6.15
C GLU A 72 -4.66 -12.60 -7.26
N HIS A 73 -3.74 -11.64 -7.28
CA HIS A 73 -2.64 -11.56 -8.20
C HIS A 73 -1.33 -11.59 -7.42
N GLU A 74 -0.43 -12.46 -7.84
CA GLU A 74 0.94 -12.43 -7.37
C GLU A 74 1.71 -11.32 -8.07
N VAL A 75 2.47 -10.56 -7.29
CA VAL A 75 3.40 -9.53 -7.79
C VAL A 75 4.72 -10.20 -8.15
N VAL A 76 4.98 -10.30 -9.46
CA VAL A 76 6.20 -10.93 -10.01
C VAL A 76 7.35 -9.92 -10.12
N ASP A 77 7.03 -8.66 -10.44
CA ASP A 77 7.98 -7.55 -10.47
C ASP A 77 7.29 -6.25 -10.02
N GLY A 78 8.06 -5.31 -9.46
CA GLY A 78 7.56 -4.07 -8.86
C GLY A 78 7.21 -4.19 -7.37
N GLN A 79 7.57 -5.30 -6.70
CA GLN A 79 7.19 -5.59 -5.32
C GLN A 79 7.61 -4.53 -4.31
N GLN A 80 8.83 -4.00 -4.42
CA GLN A 80 9.38 -2.99 -3.49
C GLN A 80 8.64 -1.66 -3.64
N ARG A 81 8.36 -1.27 -4.88
CA ARG A 81 7.61 -0.05 -5.20
C ARG A 81 6.17 -0.15 -4.72
N LEU A 82 5.46 -1.22 -5.05
CA LEU A 82 4.07 -1.40 -4.62
C LEU A 82 3.97 -1.43 -3.08
N THR A 83 4.91 -2.11 -2.42
CA THR A 83 5.00 -2.10 -0.94
C THR A 83 5.17 -0.69 -0.41
N THR A 84 6.11 0.08 -0.96
CA THR A 84 6.40 1.45 -0.51
C THR A 84 5.23 2.41 -0.77
N ILE A 85 4.59 2.34 -1.93
CA ILE A 85 3.37 3.11 -2.24
C ILE A 85 2.25 2.75 -1.25
N THR A 86 2.10 1.47 -0.91
CA THR A 86 1.10 1.04 0.08
C THR A 86 1.42 1.59 1.49
N ILE A 87 2.70 1.65 1.86
CA ILE A 87 3.14 2.31 3.12
C ILE A 87 2.79 3.79 3.08
N LEU A 88 3.11 4.50 1.99
CA LEU A 88 2.81 5.92 1.80
C LEU A 88 1.30 6.21 1.96
N LEU A 89 0.45 5.43 1.28
CA LEU A 89 -1.00 5.51 1.41
C LEU A 89 -1.46 5.29 2.86
N SER A 90 -0.88 4.30 3.55
CA SER A 90 -1.17 4.06 4.96
C SER A 90 -0.77 5.23 5.87
N ARG A 91 0.34 5.92 5.57
CA ARG A 91 0.77 7.12 6.31
C ARG A 91 -0.13 8.31 6.02
N LEU A 92 -0.50 8.52 4.76
CA LEU A 92 -1.44 9.56 4.35
C LEU A 92 -2.79 9.40 5.04
N LEU A 93 -3.31 8.17 5.11
CA LEU A 93 -4.55 7.88 5.85
C LEU A 93 -4.47 8.32 7.32
N ARG A 94 -3.32 8.10 7.98
CA ARG A 94 -3.12 8.52 9.36
C ARG A 94 -3.08 10.04 9.52
N VAL A 95 -2.41 10.74 8.60
CA VAL A 95 -2.40 12.21 8.59
C VAL A 95 -3.81 12.76 8.38
N LEU A 96 -4.59 12.17 7.47
CA LEU A 96 -5.99 12.54 7.25
C LEU A 96 -6.88 12.30 8.49
N HIS A 97 -6.61 11.26 9.28
CA HIS A 97 -7.28 11.09 10.57
C HIS A 97 -7.01 12.27 11.50
N THR A 98 -5.74 12.66 11.67
CA THR A 98 -5.37 13.81 12.51
C THR A 98 -5.93 15.13 11.98
N LEU A 99 -5.97 15.34 10.66
CA LEU A 99 -6.56 16.53 10.05
C LEU A 99 -8.08 16.58 10.24
N GLY A 100 -8.78 15.45 10.10
CA GLY A 100 -10.22 15.39 10.29
C GLY A 100 -10.66 15.75 11.70
N ASP A 101 -9.85 15.46 12.71
CA ASP A 101 -10.12 15.85 14.10
C ASP A 101 -10.04 17.38 14.33
N LEU A 102 -9.44 18.11 13.37
CA LEU A 102 -9.19 19.56 13.43
C LEU A 102 -9.99 20.35 12.38
N ALA A 103 -10.69 19.67 11.47
CA ALA A 103 -11.35 20.27 10.32
C ALA A 103 -12.70 20.92 10.67
N ASP A 104 -13.08 21.98 9.95
CA ASP A 104 -14.47 22.45 9.91
C ASP A 104 -15.34 21.55 9.02
N THR A 105 -16.64 21.82 8.98
CA THR A 105 -17.62 20.95 8.30
C THR A 105 -17.30 20.72 6.82
N ASP A 106 -16.91 21.76 6.09
CA ASP A 106 -16.66 21.68 4.65
C ASP A 106 -15.37 20.90 4.34
N LEU A 107 -14.31 21.11 5.14
CA LEU A 107 -13.07 20.35 5.01
C LEU A 107 -13.24 18.88 5.46
N ALA A 108 -14.12 18.62 6.44
CA ALA A 108 -14.36 17.29 6.97
C ALA A 108 -14.93 16.33 5.91
N GLU A 109 -15.86 16.77 5.06
CA GLU A 109 -16.44 15.92 4.01
C GLU A 109 -15.39 15.44 3.02
N GLY A 110 -14.54 16.35 2.53
CA GLY A 110 -13.45 16.03 1.60
C GLY A 110 -12.40 15.11 2.22
N VAL A 111 -12.04 15.36 3.49
CA VAL A 111 -11.12 14.50 4.25
C VAL A 111 -11.69 13.10 4.42
N ASP A 112 -12.98 12.97 4.72
CA ASP A 112 -13.61 11.67 4.92
C ASP A 112 -13.74 10.87 3.62
N GLU A 113 -13.98 11.53 2.49
CA GLU A 113 -13.92 10.88 1.18
C GLU A 113 -12.51 10.37 0.87
N ALA A 114 -11.48 11.20 1.08
CA ALA A 114 -10.09 10.79 0.89
C ALA A 114 -9.71 9.60 1.80
N LYS A 115 -10.16 9.59 3.07
CA LYS A 115 -9.97 8.46 3.99
C LYS A 115 -10.62 7.18 3.45
N ARG A 116 -11.85 7.26 2.92
CA ARG A 116 -12.57 6.10 2.36
C ARG A 116 -11.81 5.52 1.17
N GLN A 117 -11.42 6.36 0.22
CA GLN A 117 -10.67 5.94 -0.98
C GLN A 117 -9.32 5.33 -0.61
N ILE A 118 -8.53 5.97 0.24
CA ILE A 118 -7.22 5.41 0.62
C ILE A 118 -7.39 4.10 1.40
N ARG A 119 -8.43 4.00 2.27
CA ARG A 119 -8.72 2.77 3.00
C ARG A 119 -9.07 1.61 2.06
N SER A 120 -9.85 1.83 1.00
CA SER A 120 -10.20 0.78 0.03
C SER A 120 -8.98 0.31 -0.78
N LEU A 121 -8.01 1.19 -1.02
CA LEU A 121 -6.76 0.82 -1.70
C LEU A 121 -5.87 -0.08 -0.83
N ILE A 122 -5.78 0.15 0.48
CA ILE A 122 -4.83 -0.59 1.34
C ILE A 122 -5.46 -1.79 2.06
N ARG A 123 -6.79 -1.87 2.16
CA ARG A 123 -7.52 -2.92 2.89
C ARG A 123 -8.71 -3.45 2.09
N ILE A 124 -9.04 -4.70 2.32
CA ILE A 124 -10.26 -5.36 1.83
C ILE A 124 -11.02 -5.97 3.01
N ASN A 125 -12.35 -5.99 2.92
CA ASN A 125 -13.22 -6.58 3.93
C ASN A 125 -13.85 -7.85 3.36
N LEU A 126 -13.57 -9.00 3.97
CA LEU A 126 -14.03 -10.33 3.55
C LEU A 126 -14.83 -10.94 4.71
N GLY A 127 -16.15 -11.07 4.54
CA GLY A 127 -17.00 -11.69 5.56
C GLY A 127 -16.89 -11.02 6.94
N GLY A 128 -16.76 -9.69 6.97
CA GLY A 128 -16.55 -8.90 8.20
C GLY A 128 -15.10 -8.81 8.68
N VAL A 129 -14.18 -9.60 8.13
CA VAL A 129 -12.75 -9.54 8.47
C VAL A 129 -12.04 -8.56 7.56
N THR A 130 -11.32 -7.60 8.15
CA THR A 130 -10.50 -6.66 7.38
C THR A 130 -9.08 -7.20 7.25
N GLU A 131 -8.60 -7.38 6.01
CA GLU A 131 -7.23 -7.78 5.71
C GLU A 131 -6.51 -6.75 4.82
N PRO A 132 -5.16 -6.71 4.84
CA PRO A 132 -4.41 -5.90 3.88
C PRO A 132 -4.69 -6.33 2.44
N ARG A 133 -4.91 -5.37 1.54
CA ARG A 133 -5.10 -5.65 0.11
C ARG A 133 -3.83 -6.22 -0.54
N LEU A 134 -2.66 -5.77 -0.07
CA LEU A 134 -1.35 -6.34 -0.38
C LEU A 134 -0.90 -7.23 0.78
N LYS A 135 -0.61 -8.50 0.53
CA LYS A 135 0.03 -9.42 1.49
C LYS A 135 1.50 -9.62 1.13
N LEU A 136 2.35 -9.61 2.15
CA LEU A 136 3.76 -10.00 2.02
C LEU A 136 3.91 -11.48 2.34
N GLY A 137 5.07 -12.05 1.97
CA GLY A 137 5.43 -13.43 2.29
C GLY A 137 5.36 -13.73 3.79
N VAL A 138 5.26 -15.00 4.14
CA VAL A 138 4.94 -15.53 5.47
C VAL A 138 5.81 -14.93 6.58
N ASP A 139 7.10 -14.71 6.30
CA ASP A 139 8.06 -14.13 7.24
C ASP A 139 7.73 -12.68 7.64
N LEU A 140 7.05 -11.94 6.76
CA LEU A 140 6.68 -10.54 6.98
C LEU A 140 5.17 -10.33 7.12
N ALA A 141 4.35 -11.35 6.90
CA ALA A 141 2.89 -11.22 6.78
C ALA A 141 2.24 -10.65 8.04
N SER A 142 2.59 -11.18 9.22
CA SER A 142 2.08 -10.67 10.50
C SER A 142 2.60 -9.26 10.77
N PHE A 143 3.91 -9.05 10.60
CA PHE A 143 4.52 -7.76 10.85
C PHE A 143 3.94 -6.65 9.98
N TRP A 144 3.74 -6.95 8.69
CA TRP A 144 3.11 -6.07 7.71
C TRP A 144 1.68 -5.71 8.11
N ARG A 145 0.85 -6.72 8.42
CA ARG A 145 -0.54 -6.50 8.80
C ARG A 145 -0.65 -5.69 10.08
N ASP A 146 0.11 -6.05 11.11
CA ASP A 146 -0.12 -5.55 12.47
C ASP A 146 0.64 -4.24 12.71
N HIS A 147 1.91 -4.15 12.30
CA HIS A 147 2.79 -3.04 12.67
C HIS A 147 2.97 -1.99 11.57
N VAL A 148 2.78 -2.37 10.30
CA VAL A 148 2.92 -1.44 9.16
C VAL A 148 1.57 -0.89 8.75
N ILE A 149 0.62 -1.75 8.40
CA ILE A 149 -0.74 -1.36 7.99
C ILE A 149 -1.62 -1.10 9.22
N GLY A 150 -1.56 -1.97 10.23
CA GLY A 150 -2.35 -1.90 11.46
C GLY A 150 -1.88 -0.87 12.48
N ASP A 151 -0.73 -0.24 12.25
CA ASP A 151 -0.12 0.78 13.12
C ASP A 151 0.13 0.34 14.58
N MET A 152 0.09 -0.97 14.89
CA MET A 152 0.40 -1.48 16.22
C MET A 152 1.88 -1.22 16.59
N PRO A 153 2.21 -0.99 17.87
CA PRO A 153 3.59 -0.83 18.32
C PRO A 153 4.47 -2.00 17.86
N ALA A 154 5.61 -1.70 17.24
CA ALA A 154 6.50 -2.73 16.72
C ALA A 154 7.30 -3.39 17.85
N PRO A 155 7.57 -4.71 17.77
CA PRO A 155 8.41 -5.41 18.74
C PRO A 155 9.85 -4.88 18.73
N SER A 156 10.56 -5.02 19.85
CA SER A 156 11.94 -4.57 19.99
C SER A 156 12.90 -5.34 19.07
N LYS A 157 12.82 -6.68 19.10
CA LYS A 157 13.57 -7.59 18.22
C LYS A 157 12.87 -7.70 16.87
N ARG A 158 13.62 -7.42 15.80
CA ARG A 158 13.11 -7.37 14.43
C ARG A 158 14.11 -7.94 13.43
N LEU A 159 13.60 -8.48 12.33
CA LEU A 159 14.37 -8.81 11.14
C LEU A 159 14.82 -7.53 10.43
N ALA A 160 15.87 -7.62 9.63
CA ALA A 160 16.37 -6.47 8.87
C ALA A 160 15.33 -5.93 7.86
N ALA A 161 14.48 -6.79 7.30
CA ALA A 161 13.40 -6.38 6.40
C ALA A 161 12.26 -5.67 7.15
N GLU A 162 11.92 -6.14 8.36
CA GLU A 162 10.93 -5.48 9.23
C GLU A 162 11.38 -4.08 9.65
N GLN A 163 12.67 -3.91 9.98
CA GLN A 163 13.24 -2.59 10.25
C GLN A 163 13.10 -1.67 9.03
N ARG A 164 13.42 -2.16 7.83
CA ARG A 164 13.27 -1.36 6.60
C ARG A 164 11.82 -0.96 6.31
N LEU A 165 10.86 -1.86 6.57
CA LEU A 165 9.44 -1.53 6.46
C LEU A 165 9.04 -0.38 7.41
N LEU A 166 9.63 -0.35 8.61
CA LEU A 166 9.42 0.75 9.55
C LEU A 166 10.13 2.03 9.13
N ASP A 167 11.35 1.93 8.61
CA ASP A 167 12.11 3.09 8.14
C ASP A 167 11.35 3.79 6.99
N ALA A 168 10.72 3.02 6.11
CA ALA A 168 9.86 3.53 5.03
C ALA A 168 8.58 4.23 5.53
N ARG A 169 8.15 4.04 6.78
CA ARG A 169 7.02 4.78 7.38
C ARG A 169 7.38 6.20 7.78
N VAL A 170 8.67 6.45 8.04
CA VAL A 170 9.17 7.78 8.40
C VAL A 170 9.28 8.56 7.10
N LEU A 171 8.19 9.21 6.71
CA LEU A 171 8.19 10.15 5.59
C LEU A 171 9.13 11.29 6.00
N ARG A 172 10.36 11.28 5.49
CA ARG A 172 11.26 12.42 5.65
C ARG A 172 10.93 13.39 4.51
N PRO A 173 10.51 14.63 4.80
CA PRO A 173 10.60 15.65 3.77
C PRO A 173 12.07 15.79 3.39
N ALA A 174 12.35 15.88 2.09
CA ALA A 174 13.66 16.28 1.60
C ALA A 174 14.02 17.64 2.24
N HIS A 175 15.22 17.73 2.80
CA HIS A 175 15.77 18.96 3.36
C HIS A 175 16.14 19.96 2.27
#